data_AF-A0A1D6ET99-F1
#
_entry.id   AF-A0A1D6ET99-F1
#
_cell.length_a   1.000
_cell.length_b   1.000
_cell.length_c   1.000
_cell.angle_alpha   90.00
_cell.angle_beta   90.00
_cell.angle_gamma   90.00
#
_symmetry.space_group_name_H-M   'P 1'
#
loop_
_entity.id
_entity.type
_entity.pdbx_description
1 polymer ?
#
loop_
_entity_poly.entity_id
_entity_poly.type
_entity_poly.pdbx_seq_one_letter_code
_entity_poly.pdbx_strand_id
1 'polypeptide(L)'
;MLYEPRYKYSVSRLERESGVKFEHISAPQPTDVAQSAGSEAADAIASVSDSVIPVFRQQAEQLLSSSTLSAADLLAKALAKAVGYTDIKKRSLLSSMGREYSQFWLQLYRVLFIC
;
A
#
# COMPACT_ATOMS: atom_id res chain seq x y z
N MET A 1 1.84 13.79 12.08
CA MET A 1 0.39 14.01 12.23
C MET A 1 -0.25 13.78 10.88
N LEU A 2 -1.26 12.91 10.78
CA LEU A 2 -2.00 12.73 9.54
C LEU A 2 -3.00 13.90 9.40
N TYR A 3 -2.96 14.61 8.29
CA TYR A 3 -3.89 15.71 8.03
C TYR A 3 -4.23 15.76 6.55
N GLU A 4 -5.47 16.13 6.24
CA GLU A 4 -5.87 16.33 4.86
C GLU A 4 -5.40 17.70 4.35
N PRO A 5 -5.12 17.85 3.04
CA PRO A 5 -4.66 19.12 2.47
C PRO A 5 -5.57 20.33 2.77
N ARG A 6 -6.87 20.11 2.99
CA ARG A 6 -7.84 21.15 3.40
C ARG A 6 -7.59 21.73 4.80
N TYR A 7 -6.90 21.01 5.67
CA TYR A 7 -6.59 21.43 7.04
C TYR A 7 -5.18 22.01 7.20
N LYS A 8 -4.50 22.37 6.10
CA LYS A 8 -3.16 23.00 6.12
C LYS A 8 -3.09 24.21 7.05
N TYR A 9 -4.14 25.03 7.10
CA TYR A 9 -4.20 26.21 7.96
C TYR A 9 -4.08 25.85 9.46
N SER A 10 -4.71 24.75 9.89
CA SER A 10 -4.62 24.29 11.28
C SER A 10 -3.21 23.81 11.64
N VAL A 11 -2.51 23.17 10.71
CA VAL A 11 -1.11 22.74 10.90
C VAL A 11 -0.20 23.95 11.03
N SER A 12 -0.33 24.96 10.16
CA SER A 12 0.48 26.18 10.25
C SER A 12 0.20 26.99 11.52
N ARG A 13 -1.02 26.96 12.04
CA ARG A 13 -1.33 27.54 13.35
C ARG A 13 -0.59 26.80 14.47
N LEU A 14 -0.60 25.47 14.41
CA LEU A 14 0.07 24.61 15.40
C LEU A 14 1.59 24.83 15.38
N GLU A 15 2.22 24.96 14.21
CA GLU A 15 3.66 25.29 14.08
C GLU A 15 4.01 26.64 14.72
N ARG A 16 3.14 27.65 14.55
CA ARG A 16 3.35 28.98 15.14
C ARG A 16 3.15 29.01 16.65
N GLU A 17 2.15 28.29 17.15
CA GLU A 17 1.83 28.24 18.58
C GLU A 17 2.79 27.33 19.37
N SER A 18 3.33 26.28 18.74
CA SER A 18 4.25 25.33 19.38
C SER A 18 5.73 25.62 19.13
N GLY A 19 6.06 26.47 18.14
CA GLY A 19 7.45 26.77 17.76
C GLY A 19 8.19 25.61 17.08
N VAL A 20 7.50 24.51 16.75
CA VAL A 20 8.07 23.39 15.99
C VAL A 20 7.72 23.50 14.52
N LYS A 21 8.64 23.11 13.64
CA LYS A 21 8.41 23.02 12.19
C LYS A 21 8.15 21.56 11.84
N PHE A 22 7.00 21.26 11.22
CA PHE A 22 6.72 19.90 10.79
C PHE A 22 7.31 19.64 9.42
N GLU A 23 7.97 18.50 9.28
CA GLU A 23 8.37 18.01 7.96
C GLU A 23 7.19 17.31 7.29
N HIS A 24 6.87 17.74 6.08
CA HIS A 24 5.82 17.12 5.29
C HIS A 24 6.37 15.88 4.59
N ILE A 25 6.12 14.71 5.17
CA ILE A 25 6.38 13.42 4.55
C ILE A 25 5.14 13.02 3.75
N SER A 26 5.31 12.78 2.44
CA SER A 26 4.22 12.27 1.59
C SER A 26 3.80 10.86 2.03
N ALA A 27 2.57 10.46 1.69
CA ALA A 27 2.15 9.08 1.89
C ALA A 27 3.15 8.12 1.22
N PRO A 28 3.51 6.99 1.86
CA PRO A 28 4.39 5.99 1.27
C PRO A 28 3.79 5.49 -0.04
N GLN A 29 4.64 5.19 -1.02
CA GLN A 29 4.14 4.68 -2.29
C GLN A 29 3.49 3.31 -2.06
N PRO A 30 2.44 2.94 -2.82
CA PRO A 30 1.81 1.63 -2.69
C PRO A 30 2.78 0.45 -2.85
N THR A 31 3.86 0.67 -3.61
CA THR A 31 4.98 -0.25 -3.81
C THR A 31 5.79 -0.45 -2.53
N ASP A 32 6.10 0.63 -1.82
CA ASP A 32 6.91 0.60 -0.60
C ASP A 32 6.13 -0.07 0.53
N VAL A 33 4.82 0.17 0.58
CA VAL A 33 3.91 -0.51 1.51
C VAL A 33 3.82 -2.00 1.19
N ALA A 34 3.71 -2.38 -0.09
CA ALA A 34 3.66 -3.79 -0.50
C ALA A 34 4.96 -4.53 -0.17
N GLN A 35 6.11 -3.90 -0.39
CA GLN A 35 7.42 -4.48 -0.07
C GLN A 35 7.59 -4.65 1.44
N SER A 36 7.22 -3.63 2.22
CA SER A 36 7.30 -3.69 3.69
C SER A 36 6.39 -4.79 4.23
N ALA A 37 5.14 -4.84 3.75
CA ALA A 37 4.19 -5.88 4.11
C ALA A 37 4.71 -7.28 3.74
N GLY A 38 5.28 -7.45 2.54
CA GLY A 38 5.88 -8.71 2.10
C GLY A 38 6.99 -9.21 3.02
N SER A 39 7.86 -8.31 3.49
CA SER A 39 8.91 -8.64 4.47
C SER A 39 8.31 -9.08 5.80
N GLU A 40 7.31 -8.35 6.30
CA GLU A 40 6.64 -8.67 7.56
C GLU A 40 5.94 -10.05 7.50
N ALA A 41 5.34 -10.41 6.36
CA ALA A 41 4.79 -11.75 6.19
C ALA A 41 5.85 -12.85 6.09
N ALA A 42 7.02 -12.57 5.50
CA ALA A 42 8.11 -13.53 5.48
C ALA A 42 8.59 -13.84 6.91
N ASP A 43 8.74 -12.80 7.74
CA ASP A 43 9.11 -12.95 9.14
C ASP A 43 8.01 -13.67 9.94
N ALA A 44 6.74 -13.35 9.68
CA ALA A 44 5.61 -14.02 10.30
C ALA A 44 5.59 -15.53 9.97
N ILE A 45 5.86 -15.91 8.71
CA ILE A 45 5.98 -17.32 8.31
C ILE A 45 7.18 -17.99 8.98
N ALA A 46 8.32 -17.30 9.09
CA ALA A 46 9.51 -17.84 9.76
C ALA A 46 9.29 -18.05 11.27
N SER A 47 8.39 -17.28 11.88
CA SER A 47 8.03 -17.42 13.30
C SER A 47 7.09 -18.60 13.60
N VAL A 48 6.53 -19.25 12.58
CA VAL A 48 5.61 -20.38 12.74
C VAL A 48 6.36 -21.60 13.27
N SER A 49 5.85 -22.20 14.34
CA SER A 49 6.43 -23.43 14.92
C SER A 49 6.38 -24.60 13.95
N ASP A 50 7.49 -25.35 13.85
CA ASP A 50 7.59 -26.56 13.03
C ASP A 50 6.53 -27.62 13.36
N SER A 51 5.93 -27.55 14.55
CA SER A 51 4.88 -28.46 15.00
C SER A 51 3.60 -28.38 14.17
N VAL A 52 3.34 -27.25 13.49
CA VAL A 52 2.15 -27.11 12.62
C VAL A 52 2.40 -27.55 11.18
N ILE A 53 3.66 -27.69 10.76
CA ILE A 53 4.03 -28.13 9.41
C ILE A 53 3.32 -29.44 9.00
N PRO A 54 3.31 -30.53 9.80
CA PRO A 54 2.67 -31.78 9.39
C PRO A 54 1.16 -31.65 9.16
N VAL A 55 0.49 -30.70 9.83
CA VAL A 55 -0.96 -30.49 9.70
C VAL A 55 -1.31 -29.90 8.33
N PHE A 56 -0.47 -29.00 7.81
CA PHE A 56 -0.71 -28.32 6.53
C PHE A 56 0.03 -28.95 5.34
N ARG A 57 0.90 -29.94 5.60
CA ARG A 57 1.77 -30.55 4.59
C ARG A 57 0.97 -31.17 3.44
N GLN A 58 -0.10 -31.91 3.75
CA GLN A 58 -0.92 -32.56 2.74
C GLN A 58 -1.59 -31.55 1.79
N GLN A 59 -2.13 -30.46 2.34
CA GLN A 59 -2.78 -29.40 1.56
C GLN A 59 -1.74 -28.63 0.73
N ALA A 60 -0.53 -28.42 1.27
CA ALA A 60 0.56 -27.78 0.53
C ALA A 60 1.01 -28.64 -0.68
N GLU A 61 1.16 -29.95 -0.50
CA GLU A 61 1.52 -30.89 -1.58
C GLU A 61 0.42 -30.98 -2.65
N GLN A 62 -0.85 -30.99 -2.25
CA GLN A 62 -1.98 -30.93 -3.19
C GLN A 62 -2.01 -29.63 -3.97
N LEU A 63 -1.72 -28.49 -3.33
CA LEU A 63 -1.61 -27.21 -4.00
C LEU A 63 -0.45 -27.23 -5.01
N LEU A 64 0.73 -27.74 -4.65
CA LEU A 64 1.86 -27.86 -5.57
C LEU A 64 1.54 -28.75 -6.77
N SER A 65 0.79 -29.85 -6.56
CA SER A 65 0.43 -30.80 -7.62
C SER A 65 -0.68 -30.31 -8.55
N SER A 66 -1.59 -29.48 -8.04
CA SER A 66 -2.72 -28.93 -8.82
C SER A 66 -2.40 -27.62 -9.54
N SER A 67 -1.31 -26.96 -9.14
CA SER A 67 -0.93 -25.66 -9.68
C SER A 67 -0.10 -25.80 -10.96
N THR A 68 -0.41 -24.99 -11.96
CA THR A 68 0.42 -24.82 -13.17
C THR A 68 1.52 -23.77 -13.00
N LEU A 69 1.58 -23.13 -11.83
CA LEU A 69 2.50 -22.04 -11.51
C LEU A 69 3.77 -22.55 -10.84
N SER A 70 4.84 -21.76 -10.94
CA SER A 70 6.08 -22.06 -10.22
C SER A 70 5.87 -22.01 -8.70
N ALA A 71 6.69 -22.76 -7.95
CA ALA A 71 6.64 -22.72 -6.49
C ALA A 71 6.85 -21.30 -5.93
N ALA A 72 7.67 -20.49 -6.60
CA ALA A 72 7.91 -19.09 -6.23
C ALA A 72 6.64 -18.24 -6.40
N ASP A 73 5.89 -18.40 -7.49
CA ASP A 73 4.66 -17.65 -7.73
C ASP A 73 3.53 -18.05 -6.76
N LEU A 74 3.49 -19.32 -6.36
CA LEU A 74 2.55 -19.79 -5.35
C LEU A 74 2.86 -19.23 -3.96
N LEU A 75 4.15 -19.19 -3.59
CA LEU A 75 4.59 -18.55 -2.36
C LEU A 75 4.33 -17.05 -2.38
N ALA A 76 4.56 -16.38 -3.51
CA ALA A 76 4.24 -14.96 -3.68
C ALA A 76 2.73 -14.70 -3.47
N LYS A 77 1.86 -15.56 -4.00
CA LYS A 77 0.41 -15.49 -3.76
C LYS A 77 0.03 -15.76 -2.29
N ALA A 78 0.70 -16.70 -1.64
CA ALA A 78 0.49 -16.99 -0.22
C ALA A 78 0.89 -15.82 0.66
N LEU A 79 2.05 -15.21 0.41
CA LEU A 79 2.53 -14.00 1.08
C LEU A 79 1.54 -12.84 0.88
N ALA A 80 1.12 -12.61 -0.36
CA ALA A 80 0.13 -11.58 -0.69
C ALA A 80 -1.21 -11.81 0.04
N LYS A 81 -1.65 -13.07 0.16
CA LYS A 81 -2.84 -13.43 0.93
C LYS A 81 -2.65 -13.26 2.44
N ALA A 82 -1.48 -13.58 2.98
CA ALA A 82 -1.15 -13.45 4.39
C ALA A 82 -1.17 -11.98 4.85
N VAL A 83 -0.61 -11.07 4.05
CA VAL A 83 -0.62 -9.62 4.35
C VAL A 83 -1.94 -8.93 3.96
N GLY A 84 -2.87 -9.65 3.33
CA GLY A 84 -4.12 -9.07 2.83
C GLY A 84 -3.97 -8.17 1.60
N TYR A 85 -2.81 -8.19 0.91
CA TYR A 85 -2.61 -7.55 -0.39
C TYR A 85 -3.20 -8.44 -1.50
N THR A 86 -4.53 -8.51 -1.56
CA THR A 86 -5.20 -9.30 -2.61
C THR A 86 -5.37 -8.54 -3.92
N ASP A 87 -5.25 -7.20 -3.88
CA ASP A 87 -5.48 -6.35 -5.04
C ASP A 87 -4.81 -4.98 -4.85
N ILE A 88 -4.02 -4.51 -5.82
CA ILE A 88 -3.42 -3.17 -5.79
C ILE A 88 -4.50 -2.19 -6.26
N LYS A 89 -5.47 -1.90 -5.40
CA LYS A 89 -6.43 -0.83 -5.67
C LYS A 89 -5.72 0.51 -5.55
N LYS A 90 -5.46 1.17 -6.69
CA LYS A 90 -5.07 2.59 -6.74
C LYS A 90 -6.20 3.43 -6.14
N ARG A 91 -6.18 3.64 -4.82
CA ARG A 91 -7.09 4.58 -4.16
C ARG A 91 -6.47 5.97 -4.23
N SER A 92 -7.11 6.87 -4.97
CA SER A 92 -6.74 8.28 -5.04
C SER A 92 -6.74 8.91 -3.64
N LEU A 93 -5.64 9.54 -3.24
CA LEU A 93 -5.46 10.20 -1.94
C LEU A 93 -6.47 11.35 -1.67
N LEU A 94 -7.21 11.78 -2.71
CA LEU A 94 -8.22 12.84 -2.63
C LEU A 94 -9.63 12.32 -2.37
N SER A 95 -9.90 11.03 -2.56
CA SER A 95 -11.19 10.43 -2.25
C SER A 95 -10.98 9.12 -1.54
N SER A 96 -11.36 9.05 -0.27
CA SER A 96 -11.58 7.79 0.46
C SER A 96 -12.76 7.00 -0.12
N MET A 97 -12.76 6.81 -1.44
CA MET A 97 -13.76 6.13 -2.23
C MET A 97 -13.09 5.71 -3.53
N GLY A 98 -12.97 4.41 -3.75
CA GLY A 98 -12.33 3.87 -4.95
C GLY A 98 -13.10 4.29 -6.19
N ARG A 99 -12.50 5.16 -7.00
CA ARG A 99 -12.76 5.26 -8.44
C ARG A 99 -11.46 5.62 -9.14
N GLU A 100 -11.12 4.80 -10.13
CA GLU A 100 -10.08 5.08 -11.11
C GLU A 100 -10.37 6.44 -11.75
N TYR A 101 -9.48 7.39 -11.54
CA TYR A 101 -9.32 8.49 -12.48
C TYR A 101 -7.84 8.51 -12.85
N SER A 102 -7.53 7.86 -13.96
CA SER A 102 -6.31 8.11 -14.72
C SER A 102 -6.20 9.62 -14.90
N GLN A 103 -5.15 10.22 -14.32
CA GLN A 103 -4.84 11.64 -14.46
C GLN A 103 -4.50 11.92 -15.92
N PHE A 104 -5.52 12.13 -16.75
CA PHE A 104 -5.36 12.82 -18.02
C PHE A 104 -5.07 14.28 -17.69
N TRP A 105 -3.86 14.72 -17.98
CA TRP A 105 -3.49 16.12 -18.01
C TRP A 105 -4.35 16.83 -19.05
N LEU A 106 -5.42 17.50 -18.62
CA LEU A 106 -6.14 18.46 -19.46
C LEU A 106 -5.29 19.72 -19.54
N GLN A 107 -4.49 19.79 -20.60
CA GLN A 107 -3.79 20.98 -21.03
C GLN A 107 -4.78 21.90 -21.76
N LEU A 108 -5.52 22.75 -21.03
CA LEU A 108 -6.26 23.92 -21.54
C LEU A 108 -6.72 24.70 -20.30
N TYR A 109 -6.28 25.92 -20.01
CA TYR A 109 -6.46 27.13 -20.79
C TYR A 109 -5.36 28.16 -20.47
N ARG A 110 -4.65 28.63 -21.50
CA ARG A 110 -3.91 29.89 -21.48
C ARG A 110 -4.82 30.95 -22.10
N VAL A 111 -5.55 31.68 -21.25
CA VAL A 111 -6.16 32.96 -21.63
C VAL A 111 -5.92 33.96 -20.50
N LEU A 112 -4.97 34.86 -20.73
CA LEU A 112 -4.93 36.22 -20.18
C LEU A 112 -4.65 37.11 -21.41
N PHE A 113 -5.66 37.80 -21.94
CA PHE A 113 -5.94 39.21 -21.64
C PHE A 113 -4.66 40.08 -21.69
N ILE A 114 -4.43 40.70 -22.85
CA ILE A 114 -3.60 41.90 -23.04
C ILE A 114 -4.58 43.06 -23.25
N CYS A 115 -4.25 44.21 -22.66
CA CYS A 115 -4.95 45.50 -22.74
C CYS A 115 -5.50 45.87 -24.11
#